data_AF-A0A940AHC6-F1
#
_entry.id   AF-A0A940AHC6-F1
#
_cell.length_a   1.000
_cell.length_b   1.000
_cell.length_c   1.000
_cell.angle_alpha   90.00
_cell.angle_beta   90.00
_cell.angle_gamma   90.00
#
_symmetry.space_group_name_H-M   'P 1'
#
loop_
_entity.id
_entity.type
_entity.pdbx_description
1 polymer ?
#
loop_
_entity_poly.entity_id
_entity_poly.type
_entity_poly.pdbx_seq_one_letter_code
_entity_poly.pdbx_strand_id
1 'polypeptide(L)'
;SMGEVSDAAAGRLLMDGIRNFAHAGRDLNRVFRALETGVPDELSLITNEMAFKHPEVHRNLFLKRNQMIADQIYAMLKTKQIVFILVGAGHFAGKGSILELLRDKGCTTVQLKRLGKPGRIKP
;
A
#
# COMPACT_ATOMS: atom_id res chain seq x y z
N SER A 1 2.61 13.83 5.00
CA SER A 1 3.77 13.36 4.22
C SER A 1 4.86 12.86 5.18
N MET A 2 6.07 12.51 4.73
CA MET A 2 7.17 12.18 5.66
C MET A 2 7.55 13.35 6.58
N GLY A 3 7.23 14.59 6.18
CA GLY A 3 7.38 15.79 7.03
C GLY A 3 6.36 15.90 8.16
N GLU A 4 5.42 14.96 8.28
CA GLU A 4 4.48 14.85 9.42
C GLU A 4 4.86 13.73 10.40
N VAL A 5 6.00 13.06 10.19
CA VAL A 5 6.53 12.06 11.13
C VAL A 5 7.37 12.76 12.16
N SER A 6 7.12 12.51 13.45
CA SER A 6 7.91 13.07 14.54
C SER A 6 9.38 12.66 14.48
N ASP A 7 10.28 13.52 14.95
CA ASP A 7 11.72 13.23 15.03
C ASP A 7 11.99 11.96 15.82
N ALA A 8 11.22 11.71 16.89
CA ALA A 8 11.31 10.49 17.67
C ALA A 8 10.94 9.25 16.84
N ALA A 9 9.91 9.32 16.00
CA ALA A 9 9.55 8.21 15.12
C ALA A 9 10.56 8.03 13.98
N ALA A 10 11.06 9.11 13.39
CA ALA A 10 12.10 9.06 12.38
C ALA A 10 13.40 8.45 12.95
N GLY A 11 13.80 8.86 14.15
CA GLY A 11 14.96 8.30 14.86
C GLY A 11 14.79 6.81 15.18
N ARG A 12 13.59 6.37 15.61
CA ARG A 12 13.30 4.94 15.82
C ARG A 12 13.42 4.14 14.52
N LEU A 13 12.88 4.64 13.42
CA LEU A 13 12.98 4.01 12.11
C LEU A 13 14.44 3.87 11.66
N LEU A 14 15.24 4.92 11.84
CA LEU A 14 16.67 4.91 11.52
C LEU A 14 17.43 3.87 12.36
N MET A 15 17.23 3.86 13.68
CA MET A 15 17.91 2.93 14.58
C MET A 15 17.52 1.47 14.31
N ASP A 16 16.26 1.21 13.96
CA ASP A 16 15.80 -0.11 13.54
C ASP A 16 16.49 -0.57 12.25
N GLY A 17 16.67 0.33 11.28
CA GLY A 17 17.44 0.06 10.06
C GLY A 17 18.91 -0.28 10.34
N ILE A 18 19.56 0.43 11.27
CA ILE A 18 20.95 0.14 11.68
C ILE A 18 21.04 -1.24 12.33
N ARG A 19 20.12 -1.56 13.25
CA ARG A 19 20.12 -2.85 13.97
C ARG A 19 19.86 -4.03 13.04
N ASN A 20 19.00 -3.86 12.05
CA ASN A 20 18.59 -4.92 11.13
C ASN A 20 19.36 -4.87 9.79
N PHE A 21 20.45 -4.09 9.69
CA PHE A 21 21.19 -3.92 8.44
C PHE A 21 21.66 -5.26 7.84
N ALA A 22 22.09 -6.19 8.68
CA ALA A 22 22.49 -7.54 8.27
C ALA A 22 21.36 -8.37 7.62
N HIS A 23 20.11 -7.90 7.69
CA HIS A 23 18.93 -8.54 7.12
C HIS A 23 18.39 -7.82 5.88
N ALA A 24 18.91 -6.63 5.57
CA ALA A 24 18.42 -5.76 4.49
C ALA A 24 18.34 -6.48 3.13
N GLY A 25 19.35 -7.29 2.78
CA GLY A 25 19.33 -8.05 1.53
C GLY A 25 18.22 -9.11 1.47
N ARG A 26 17.87 -9.73 2.60
CA ARG A 26 16.77 -10.71 2.65
C ARG A 26 15.41 -10.01 2.58
N ASP A 27 15.26 -8.90 3.29
CA ASP A 27 14.01 -8.13 3.30
C ASP A 27 13.72 -7.53 1.93
N LEU A 28 14.74 -7.02 1.24
CA LEU A 28 14.62 -6.52 -0.13
C LEU A 28 14.22 -7.64 -1.10
N ASN A 29 14.82 -8.83 -0.99
CA ASN A 29 14.42 -9.99 -1.79
C ASN A 29 12.96 -10.40 -1.54
N ARG A 30 12.46 -10.22 -0.32
CA ARG A 30 11.05 -10.50 0.02
C ARG A 30 10.11 -9.51 -0.66
N VAL A 31 10.47 -8.23 -0.70
CA VAL A 31 9.75 -7.19 -1.46
C VAL A 31 9.72 -7.53 -2.95
N PHE A 32 10.87 -7.88 -3.54
CA PHE A 32 10.95 -8.24 -4.95
C PHE A 32 10.08 -9.45 -5.29
N ARG A 33 10.13 -10.52 -4.51
CA ARG A 33 9.26 -11.69 -4.72
C ARG A 33 7.78 -11.31 -4.67
N ALA A 34 7.38 -10.50 -3.68
CA ALA A 34 6.00 -10.06 -3.55
C ALA A 34 5.54 -9.19 -4.74
N LEU A 35 6.46 -8.43 -5.34
CA LEU A 35 6.21 -7.69 -6.58
C LEU A 35 6.12 -8.61 -7.80
N GLU A 36 7.00 -9.59 -7.91
CA GLU A 36 7.05 -10.57 -9.03
C GLU A 36 5.79 -11.45 -9.06
N THR A 37 5.29 -11.88 -7.91
CA THR A 37 4.09 -12.73 -7.81
C THR A 37 2.82 -11.91 -8.06
N GLY A 38 2.85 -10.60 -7.80
CA GLY A 38 1.69 -9.71 -7.94
C GLY A 38 0.54 -10.07 -7.00
N VAL A 39 0.83 -10.79 -5.91
CA VAL A 39 -0.16 -11.20 -4.90
C VAL A 39 -0.22 -10.13 -3.81
N PRO A 40 -1.33 -9.35 -3.70
CA PRO A 40 -1.43 -8.25 -2.74
C PRO A 40 -1.27 -8.68 -1.27
N ASP A 41 -1.59 -9.94 -0.97
CA ASP A 41 -1.49 -10.49 0.38
C ASP A 41 -0.03 -10.68 0.81
N GLU A 42 0.89 -10.98 -0.12
CA GLU A 42 2.33 -11.07 0.18
C GLU A 42 2.95 -9.69 0.40
N LEU A 43 2.50 -8.68 -0.37
CA LEU A 43 2.87 -7.28 -0.17
C LEU A 43 2.38 -6.74 1.19
N SER A 44 1.23 -7.25 1.67
CA SER A 44 0.65 -6.86 2.97
C SER A 44 1.57 -7.18 4.14
N LEU A 45 2.46 -8.17 4.02
CA LEU A 45 3.37 -8.55 5.10
C LEU A 45 4.33 -7.41 5.46
N ILE A 46 4.82 -6.68 4.46
CA ILE A 46 5.74 -5.55 4.66
C ILE A 46 5.00 -4.35 5.26
N THR A 47 3.79 -4.06 4.77
CA THR A 47 2.96 -2.97 5.29
C THR A 47 2.49 -3.25 6.72
N ASN A 48 2.11 -4.50 7.03
CA ASN A 48 1.69 -4.92 8.37
C ASN A 48 2.83 -4.86 9.38
N GLU A 49 4.04 -5.29 8.98
CA GLU A 49 5.21 -5.17 9.84
C GLU A 49 5.54 -3.70 10.15
N MET A 50 5.45 -2.82 9.14
CA MET A 50 5.59 -1.38 9.36
C MET A 50 4.47 -0.81 10.24
N ALA A 51 3.23 -1.27 10.06
CA ALA A 51 2.10 -0.87 10.91
C ALA A 51 2.32 -1.22 12.38
N PHE A 52 2.94 -2.38 12.64
CA PHE A 52 3.25 -2.84 13.99
C PHE A 52 4.45 -2.11 14.60
N LYS A 53 5.60 -2.09 13.90
CA LYS A 53 6.87 -1.55 14.42
C LYS A 53 6.90 -0.02 14.42
N HIS A 54 6.30 0.60 13.41
CA HIS A 54 6.39 2.04 13.14
C HIS A 54 5.01 2.62 12.79
N PRO A 55 4.03 2.58 13.72
CA PRO A 55 2.63 2.91 13.44
C PRO A 55 2.39 4.34 12.93
N GLU A 56 3.17 5.31 13.43
CA GLU A 56 3.10 6.71 12.97
C GLU A 56 3.58 6.84 11.52
N VAL A 57 4.68 6.16 11.18
CA VAL A 57 5.22 6.10 9.81
C VAL A 57 4.20 5.45 8.89
N HIS A 58 3.65 4.30 9.29
CA HIS A 58 2.61 3.60 8.53
C HIS A 58 1.37 4.48 8.30
N ARG A 59 0.88 5.18 9.33
CA ARG A 59 -0.27 6.08 9.20
C ARG A 59 -0.02 7.19 8.18
N ASN A 60 1.13 7.84 8.25
CA ASN A 60 1.45 8.98 7.38
C ASN A 60 1.83 8.54 5.95
N LEU A 61 2.48 7.39 5.80
CA LEU A 61 2.95 6.89 4.50
C LEU A 61 1.87 6.11 3.72
N PHE A 62 0.98 5.42 4.42
CA PHE A 62 -0.09 4.63 3.81
C PHE A 62 -1.46 5.20 4.11
N LEU A 63 -1.95 5.15 5.36
CA LEU A 63 -3.37 5.40 5.63
C LEU A 63 -3.87 6.78 5.16
N LYS A 64 -3.19 7.87 5.55
CA LYS A 64 -3.57 9.23 5.12
C LYS A 64 -3.49 9.38 3.60
N ARG A 65 -2.43 8.85 2.98
CA ARG A 65 -2.22 8.95 1.54
C ARG A 65 -3.24 8.12 0.75
N ASN A 66 -3.55 6.92 1.22
CA ASN A 66 -4.57 6.04 0.64
C ASN A 66 -5.93 6.72 0.64
N GLN A 67 -6.30 7.40 1.74
CA GLN A 67 -7.53 8.17 1.81
C GLN A 67 -7.57 9.26 0.74
N MET A 68 -6.53 10.10 0.68
CA MET A 68 -6.45 11.18 -0.32
C MET A 68 -6.49 10.64 -1.76
N ILE A 69 -5.74 9.57 -2.04
CA ILE A 69 -5.71 8.95 -3.37
C ILE A 69 -7.09 8.36 -3.70
N ALA A 70 -7.72 7.61 -2.80
CA ALA A 70 -9.04 7.03 -3.02
C ALA A 70 -10.11 8.11 -3.29
N ASP A 71 -10.05 9.24 -2.57
CA ASP A 71 -10.94 10.37 -2.81
C ASP A 71 -10.73 10.99 -4.21
N GLN A 72 -9.49 11.14 -4.66
CA GLN A 72 -9.16 11.60 -6.01
C GLN A 72 -9.66 10.63 -7.08
N ILE A 73 -9.39 9.34 -6.92
CA ILE A 73 -9.85 8.30 -7.85
C ILE A 73 -11.37 8.31 -7.93
N TYR A 74 -12.05 8.36 -6.78
CA TYR A 74 -13.52 8.39 -6.73
C TYR A 74 -14.10 9.62 -7.44
N ALA A 75 -13.49 10.79 -7.26
CA ALA A 75 -13.89 12.00 -7.98
C ALA A 75 -13.70 11.85 -9.50
N MET A 76 -12.58 11.27 -9.95
CA MET A 76 -12.33 10.99 -11.36
C MET A 76 -13.36 10.00 -11.93
N LEU A 77 -13.70 8.93 -11.21
CA LEU A 77 -14.69 7.93 -11.66
C LEU A 77 -16.08 8.55 -11.90
N LYS A 78 -16.47 9.58 -11.14
CA LYS A 78 -17.74 10.29 -11.36
C LYS A 78 -17.82 11.00 -12.71
N THR A 79 -16.69 11.32 -13.33
CA THR A 79 -16.63 11.92 -14.68
C THR A 79 -16.94 10.93 -15.79
N LYS A 80 -17.10 9.63 -15.46
CA LYS A 80 -17.36 8.53 -16.40
C LYS A 80 -16.27 8.35 -17.47
N GLN A 81 -15.04 8.79 -17.17
CA GLN A 81 -13.87 8.55 -18.02
C GLN A 81 -13.10 7.31 -17.59
N ILE A 82 -12.36 6.72 -18.53
CA ILE A 82 -11.37 5.68 -18.21
C ILE A 82 -10.09 6.41 -17.79
N VAL A 83 -9.66 6.16 -16.55
CA VAL A 83 -8.43 6.73 -15.98
C VAL A 83 -7.43 5.61 -15.68
N PHE A 84 -6.19 5.82 -16.11
CA PHE A 84 -5.06 4.99 -15.73
C PHE A 84 -4.30 5.67 -14.59
N ILE A 85 -4.12 4.95 -13.48
CA ILE A 85 -3.47 5.46 -12.27
C ILE A 85 -2.31 4.55 -11.91
N LEU A 86 -1.14 5.14 -11.71
CA LEU A 86 0.06 4.44 -11.26
C LEU A 86 0.36 4.81 -9.80
N VAL A 87 0.36 3.82 -8.91
CA VAL A 87 0.75 3.96 -7.51
C VAL A 87 1.61 2.77 -7.08
N GLY A 88 2.42 2.97 -6.03
CA GLY A 88 3.24 1.89 -5.47
C GLY A 88 2.40 0.71 -4.98
N ALA A 89 2.89 -0.52 -5.21
CA ALA A 89 2.14 -1.75 -4.93
C ALA A 89 1.69 -1.90 -3.46
N GLY A 90 2.44 -1.32 -2.52
CA GLY A 90 2.09 -1.32 -1.09
C GLY A 90 0.77 -0.62 -0.75
N HIS A 91 0.22 0.22 -1.63
CA HIS A 91 -1.05 0.91 -1.41
C HIS A 91 -2.29 0.02 -1.67
N PHE A 92 -2.12 -1.16 -2.26
CA PHE A 92 -3.21 -2.07 -2.63
C PHE A 92 -3.46 -3.20 -1.62
N ALA A 93 -2.69 -3.22 -0.54
CA ALA A 93 -2.53 -4.36 0.35
C ALA A 93 -2.87 -3.97 1.80
N GLY A 94 -3.57 -4.85 2.52
CA GLY A 94 -3.93 -4.66 3.93
C GLY A 94 -5.11 -3.71 4.20
N LYS A 95 -5.37 -3.49 5.50
CA LYS A 95 -6.46 -2.64 5.99
C LYS A 95 -6.20 -1.15 5.67
N GLY A 96 -7.22 -0.46 5.19
CA GLY A 96 -7.13 0.91 4.71
C GLY A 96 -6.42 1.02 3.36
N SER A 97 -6.35 -0.07 2.59
CA SER A 97 -5.86 -0.03 1.21
C SER A 97 -6.78 0.78 0.30
N ILE A 98 -6.26 1.26 -0.83
CA ILE A 98 -7.06 2.01 -1.81
C ILE A 98 -8.28 1.19 -2.28
N LEU A 99 -8.12 -0.13 -2.48
CA LEU A 99 -9.21 -0.97 -2.95
C LEU A 99 -10.34 -1.09 -1.93
N GLU A 100 -10.00 -1.22 -0.64
CA GLU A 100 -10.98 -1.24 0.45
C GLU A 100 -11.73 0.10 0.52
N LEU A 101 -10.99 1.21 0.52
CA LEU A 101 -11.58 2.55 0.57
C LEU A 101 -12.49 2.86 -0.63
N LEU A 102 -12.18 2.32 -1.81
CA LEU A 102 -13.04 2.45 -2.99
C LEU A 102 -14.30 1.58 -2.87
N ARG A 103 -14.19 0.35 -2.34
CA ARG A 103 -15.37 -0.50 -2.05
C ARG A 103 -16.29 0.17 -1.04
N ASP A 104 -15.75 0.78 0.01
CA ASP A 104 -16.54 1.52 1.02
C ASP A 104 -17.30 2.71 0.40
N LYS A 105 -16.81 3.27 -0.71
CA LYS A 105 -17.48 4.33 -1.49
C LYS A 105 -18.48 3.80 -2.53
N GLY A 106 -18.72 2.48 -2.54
CA GLY A 106 -19.64 1.81 -3.46
C GLY A 106 -19.04 1.43 -4.81
N CYS A 107 -17.72 1.46 -4.97
CA CYS A 107 -17.08 1.03 -6.22
C CYS A 107 -16.82 -0.47 -6.24
N THR A 108 -17.06 -1.10 -7.39
CA THR A 108 -16.62 -2.49 -7.63
C THR A 108 -15.15 -2.51 -8.00
N THR A 109 -14.34 -3.29 -7.27
CA THR A 109 -12.92 -3.48 -7.58
C THR A 109 -12.66 -4.88 -8.10
N VAL A 110 -11.93 -5.00 -9.21
CA VAL A 110 -11.53 -6.29 -9.79
C VAL A 110 -10.05 -6.28 -10.09
N GLN A 111 -9.32 -7.25 -9.53
CA GLN A 111 -7.92 -7.47 -9.90
C GLN A 111 -7.89 -8.27 -11.21
N LEU A 112 -7.19 -7.76 -12.22
CA LEU A 112 -6.98 -8.47 -13.47
C LEU A 112 -5.89 -9.53 -13.29
N LYS A 113 -6.05 -10.67 -13.97
CA LYS A 113 -4.98 -11.66 -14.17
C LYS A 113 -3.88 -11.03 -15.02
N ARG A 114 -2.68 -11.61 -14.98
CA ARG A 114 -1.51 -11.17 -15.78
C ARG A 114 -1.81 -10.97 -17.28
N LEU A 115 -2.74 -11.75 -17.84
CA LEU A 115 -3.17 -11.66 -19.25
C LEU A 115 -4.34 -10.68 -19.48
N GLY A 116 -4.64 -9.80 -18.53
CA GLY A 116 -5.73 -8.81 -18.63
C GLY A 116 -7.14 -9.37 -18.42
N LYS A 117 -7.30 -10.70 -18.24
CA LYS A 117 -8.61 -11.31 -17.94
C LYS A 117 -9.08 -10.90 -16.54
N PRO A 118 -10.36 -10.53 -16.34
CA PRO A 118 -10.90 -10.25 -15.02
C PRO A 118 -10.66 -11.41 -14.04
N GLY A 119 -10.18 -11.09 -12.83
CA GLY A 119 -10.21 -11.98 -11.69
C GLY A 119 -11.62 -12.08 -11.09
N ARG A 120 -11.73 -12.74 -9.93
CA ARG A 120 -12.99 -12.76 -9.18
C ARG A 120 -13.21 -11.39 -8.54
N ILE A 121 -14.44 -10.91 -8.57
CA ILE A 121 -14.87 -9.79 -7.75
C ILE A 121 -14.80 -10.26 -6.30
N LYS A 122 -13.95 -9.62 -5.50
CA LYS A 122 -13.94 -9.84 -4.05
C LYS A 122 -15.04 -8.96 -3.45
N PRO A 123 -15.90 -9.50 -2.57
CA PRO A 123 -16.87 -8.69 -1.84
C PRO A 123 -16.15 -7.62 -1.00
#